data_AF-A0A2E0EZT0-F1
#
_entry.id   AF-A0A2E0EZT0-F1
#
_cell.length_a   1.000
_cell.length_b   1.000
_cell.length_c   1.000
_cell.angle_alpha   90.00
_cell.angle_beta   90.00
_cell.angle_gamma   90.00
#
_symmetry.space_group_name_H-M   'P 1'
#
loop_
_entity.id
_entity.type
_entity.pdbx_description
1 polymer ?
#
loop_
_entity_poly.entity_id
_entity_poly.type
_entity_poly.pdbx_seq_one_letter_code
_entity_poly.pdbx_strand_id
1 'polypeptide(L)' 'PNGKIEIDGEWLDFNSGYVLRVLDKLPLQGARDPWRNTQNYKKDVLQLRYGRITDKELKFIS' A
#
# COMPACT_ATOMS: atom_id res chain seq x y z
N PRO A 1 14.70 3.94 2.22
CA PRO A 1 13.81 2.78 2.46
C PRO A 1 14.54 1.49 2.07
N ASN A 2 14.86 0.64 3.04
CA ASN A 2 15.55 -0.65 2.80
C ASN A 2 14.55 -1.78 2.47
N GLY A 3 13.28 -1.43 2.22
CA GLY A 3 12.25 -2.36 1.81
C GLY A 3 12.50 -2.81 0.37
N LYS A 4 12.52 -4.13 0.14
CA LYS A 4 12.47 -4.68 -1.21
C LYS A 4 11.20 -4.18 -1.90
N ILE A 5 11.32 -3.75 -3.15
CA ILE A 5 10.17 -3.50 -4.01
C ILE A 5 9.76 -4.88 -4.54
N GLU A 6 8.73 -5.47 -3.95
CA GLU A 6 8.10 -6.68 -4.49
C GLU A 6 6.93 -6.24 -5.35
N ILE A 7 7.02 -6.53 -6.65
CA ILE A 7 5.94 -6.36 -7.62
C ILE A 7 4.91 -7.46 -7.37
N ASP A 8 3.97 -7.19 -6.48
CA ASP A 8 2.87 -8.09 -6.12
C ASP A 8 1.71 -7.95 -7.13
N GLY A 9 1.94 -8.41 -8.37
CA GLY A 9 0.91 -8.50 -9.43
C GLY A 9 0.09 -7.22 -9.67
N GLU A 10 -1.10 -7.38 -10.26
CA GLU A 10 -2.09 -6.30 -10.31
C GLU A 10 -2.70 -6.12 -8.90
N TRP A 11 -2.11 -5.23 -8.09
CA TRP A 11 -2.63 -4.87 -6.76
C TRP A 11 -4.03 -4.23 -6.79
N LEU A 12 -4.49 -3.85 -7.99
CA LEU A 12 -5.75 -3.18 -8.26
C LEU A 12 -6.55 -3.98 -9.28
N ASP A 13 -7.45 -4.83 -8.82
CA ASP A 13 -8.44 -5.53 -9.65
C ASP A 13 -9.59 -4.58 -10.03
N PHE A 14 -9.30 -3.63 -10.93
CA PHE A 14 -10.24 -2.58 -11.32
C PHE A 14 -10.17 -2.25 -12.82
N ASN A 15 -11.23 -2.59 -13.56
CA ASN A 15 -11.30 -2.44 -15.01
C ASN A 15 -11.87 -1.09 -15.48
N SER A 16 -11.63 -0.01 -14.73
CA SER A 16 -12.04 1.31 -15.19
C SER A 16 -11.09 1.85 -16.24
N GLY A 17 -11.59 2.16 -17.43
CA GLY A 17 -10.76 2.62 -18.56
C GLY A 17 -9.92 3.87 -18.28
N TYR A 18 -10.28 4.71 -17.30
CA TYR A 18 -9.45 5.86 -16.89
C TYR A 18 -8.22 5.45 -16.06
N VAL A 19 -8.31 4.36 -15.28
CA VAL A 19 -7.19 3.82 -14.51
C VAL A 19 -6.19 3.14 -15.45
N LEU A 20 -6.70 2.35 -16.40
CA LEU A 20 -5.87 1.65 -17.39
C LEU A 20 -4.99 2.61 -18.22
N ARG A 21 -5.47 3.84 -18.49
CA ARG A 21 -4.70 4.87 -19.23
C ARG A 21 -3.49 5.42 -18.49
N VAL A 22 -3.41 5.24 -17.18
CA VAL A 22 -2.36 5.82 -16.33
C VAL A 22 -1.66 4.78 -15.48
N LEU A 23 -1.89 3.49 -15.77
CA LEU A 23 -1.37 2.37 -14.97
C LEU A 23 0.16 2.42 -14.87
N ASP A 24 0.82 2.79 -15.96
CA ASP A 24 2.27 3.01 -16.08
C ASP A 24 2.82 4.19 -15.26
N LYS A 25 1.94 5.10 -14.83
CA LYS A 25 2.26 6.30 -14.05
C LYS A 25 1.92 6.16 -12.57
N LEU A 26 1.25 5.08 -12.18
CA LEU A 26 0.90 4.85 -10.78
C LEU A 26 2.15 4.53 -9.95
N PRO A 27 2.21 4.96 -8.68
CA PRO A 27 3.30 4.61 -7.81
C PRO A 27 3.36 3.10 -7.57
N LEU A 28 4.57 2.59 -7.38
CA LEU A 28 4.77 1.21 -6.96
C LEU A 28 4.33 1.02 -5.52
N GLN A 29 3.76 -0.15 -5.25
CA GLN A 29 3.38 -0.57 -3.91
C GLN A 29 4.57 -1.19 -3.17
N GLY A 30 4.62 -0.99 -1.85
CA GLY A 30 5.61 -1.64 -0.98
C GLY A 30 5.28 -3.11 -0.73
N ALA A 31 6.31 -3.93 -0.55
CA ALA A 31 6.18 -5.37 -0.27
C ALA A 31 5.47 -5.70 1.06
N ARG A 32 5.47 -4.77 2.02
CA ARG A 32 5.02 -5.01 3.39
C ARG A 32 4.26 -3.79 3.93
N ASP A 33 3.42 -4.05 4.91
CA ASP A 33 2.76 -3.01 5.69
C ASP A 33 3.83 -2.05 6.31
N PRO A 34 3.54 -0.75 6.46
CA PRO A 34 2.28 -0.06 6.14
C PRO A 34 2.14 0.37 4.67
N TRP A 35 3.15 0.15 3.83
CA TRP A 35 3.21 0.65 2.45
C TRP A 35 2.52 -0.26 1.42
N ARG A 36 1.66 -1.18 1.88
CA ARG A 36 0.97 -2.16 1.05
C ARG A 36 -0.53 -1.86 1.04
N ASN A 37 -1.13 -1.61 -0.12
CA ASN A 37 -2.57 -1.54 -0.26
C ASN A 37 -3.13 -2.97 -0.26
N THR A 38 -4.05 -3.27 0.66
CA THR A 38 -4.53 -4.63 0.88
C THR A 38 -5.86 -4.91 0.18
N GLN A 39 -6.53 -3.90 -0.38
CA GLN A 39 -7.93 -3.98 -0.87
C GLN A 39 -8.88 -4.69 0.12
N ASN A 40 -8.53 -4.71 1.42
CA ASN A 40 -9.23 -5.46 2.45
C ASN A 40 -9.62 -4.53 3.59
N TYR A 41 -10.83 -3.99 3.46
CA TYR A 41 -11.39 -3.05 4.42
C TYR A 41 -11.33 -3.56 5.87
N LYS A 42 -11.60 -4.85 6.14
CA LYS A 42 -11.55 -5.39 7.51
C LYS A 42 -10.13 -5.36 8.07
N LYS A 43 -9.14 -5.75 7.27
CA LYS A 43 -7.72 -5.68 7.64
C LYS A 43 -7.31 -4.23 7.89
N ASP A 44 -7.68 -3.32 7.00
CA ASP A 44 -7.32 -1.91 7.10
C ASP A 44 -7.96 -1.26 8.34
N VAL A 45 -9.20 -1.58 8.69
CA VAL A 45 -9.83 -1.11 9.95
C VAL A 45 -9.03 -1.60 11.16
N LEU A 46 -8.62 -2.87 11.18
CA LEU A 46 -7.83 -3.40 12.29
C LEU A 46 -6.48 -2.67 12.40
N GLN A 47 -5.81 -2.44 11.27
CA GLN A 47 -4.48 -1.83 11.23
C GLN A 47 -4.50 -0.33 11.55
N LEU A 48 -5.42 0.42 10.94
CA LEU A 48 -5.47 1.87 11.09
C LEU A 48 -6.12 2.32 12.39
N ARG A 49 -7.14 1.59 12.86
CA ARG A 49 -7.95 2.00 14.02
C ARG A 49 -7.42 1.42 15.33
N TYR A 50 -6.83 0.22 15.30
CA TYR A 50 -6.37 -0.51 16.49
C TYR A 50 -4.88 -0.91 16.45
N GLY A 51 -4.20 -0.71 15.31
CA GLY A 51 -2.78 -1.00 15.18
C GLY A 51 -1.90 -0.01 15.92
N ARG A 52 -0.64 -0.41 16.16
CA ARG A 52 0.35 0.47 16.78
C ARG A 52 0.82 1.51 15.76
N ILE A 53 0.86 2.77 16.18
CA ILE A 53 1.42 3.87 15.36
C ILE A 53 2.95 3.74 15.22
N THR A 54 3.60 3.10 16.19
CA THR A 54 5.05 2.85 16.15
C THR A 54 5.36 1.70 15.20
N ASP A 55 5.87 2.01 14.02
CA ASP A 55 6.43 1.06 13.06
C ASP A 55 7.87 1.47 12.73
N LYS A 56 8.75 0.49 12.51
CA LYS A 56 10.16 0.72 12.13
C LYS A 56 10.32 1.49 10.81
N GLU A 57 9.32 1.40 9.93
CA GLU A 57 9.29 2.08 8.63
C GLU A 57 8.67 3.49 8.73
N LEU A 58 8.02 3.84 9.84
CA LEU A 58 7.45 5.17 10.07
C LEU A 58 8.42 6.06 10.83
N LYS A 59 8.75 7.22 10.24
CA LYS A 59 9.59 8.26 10.87
C LYS A 59 8.76 9.52 11.05
N PHE A 60 8.59 9.95 12.29
CA PHE A 60 7.91 11.19 12.63
C PHE A 60 8.95 12.29 12.83
N ILE A 61 8.73 13.43 12.19
CA ILE A 61 9.56 14.63 12.34
C ILE A 61 8.80 15.56 13.28
N SER A 62 9.50 16.16 14.24
CA SER A 62 8.95 17.17 15.16
C SER A 62 9.03 18.57 14.56
#